data_AF-A0A9D9XSQ8-F1
#
_entry.id   AF-A0A9D9XSQ8-F1
#
_cell.length_a   1.000
_cell.length_b   1.000
_cell.length_c   1.000
_cell.angle_alpha   90.00
_cell.angle_beta   90.00
_cell.angle_gamma   90.00
#
_symmetry.space_group_name_H-M   'P 1'
#
loop_
_entity.id
_entity.type
_entity.pdbx_description
1 polymer ?
#
loop_
_entity_poly.entity_id
_entity_poly.type
_entity_poly.pdbx_seq_one_letter_code
_entity_poly.pdbx_strand_id
1 'polypeptide(L)'
;MDIHRFSELAGAHGAARERWPEPDRELYDRFAASPEGLGILADAERIDAFLDGWQARADDAGRAARIVAAVNAPADGARDAARAPASLTGSPSRRIAAWLSTGFVASALCGFLLGFTQASANSDDETYMDLLLGSNTVMEEFL
;
A
#
# COMPACT_ATOMS: atom_id res chain seq x y z
N MET A 1 -0.08 19.80 -17.35
CA MET A 1 0.91 18.80 -16.90
C MET A 1 1.86 19.53 -15.95
N ASP A 2 1.68 19.30 -14.66
CA ASP A 2 2.28 20.04 -13.54
C ASP A 2 3.12 19.10 -12.64
N ILE A 3 3.69 19.67 -11.57
CA ILE A 3 4.53 18.94 -10.63
C ILE A 3 3.75 17.91 -9.80
N HIS A 4 2.44 18.12 -9.56
CA HIS A 4 1.62 17.13 -8.86
C HIS A 4 1.52 15.84 -9.68
N ARG A 5 1.29 15.95 -10.99
CA ARG A 5 1.28 14.79 -11.88
C ARG A 5 2.62 14.07 -11.92
N PHE A 6 3.72 14.82 -11.84
CA PHE A 6 5.07 14.24 -11.76
C PHE A 6 5.26 13.45 -10.45
N SER A 7 4.78 13.98 -9.32
CA SER A 7 4.78 13.27 -8.03
C SER A 7 3.97 11.97 -8.05
N GLU A 8 2.76 12.00 -8.61
CA GLU A 8 1.94 10.78 -8.77
C GLU A 8 2.66 9.71 -9.59
N LEU A 9 3.27 10.10 -10.71
CA LEU A 9 3.98 9.18 -11.58
C LEU A 9 5.26 8.63 -10.94
N ALA A 10 6.01 9.47 -10.20
CA ALA A 10 7.17 9.03 -9.43
C ALA A 10 6.78 8.03 -8.33
N GLY A 11 5.66 8.26 -7.64
CA GLY A 11 5.13 7.32 -6.65
C GLY A 11 4.67 5.99 -7.25
N ALA A 12 4.11 6.01 -8.46
CA ALA A 12 3.61 4.81 -9.13
C ALA A 12 4.69 3.98 -9.85
N HIS A 13 5.67 4.66 -10.47
CA HIS A 13 6.68 4.03 -11.34
C HIS A 13 8.09 4.03 -10.76
N GLY A 14 8.31 4.72 -9.64
CA GLY A 14 9.60 4.86 -8.98
C GLY A 14 10.46 5.97 -9.59
N ALA A 15 11.71 6.05 -9.12
CA ALA A 15 12.63 7.13 -9.48
C ALA A 15 13.29 6.97 -10.87
N ALA A 16 13.30 5.75 -11.41
CA ALA A 16 14.03 5.45 -12.64
C ALA A 16 13.20 5.77 -13.88
N ARG A 17 13.74 6.60 -14.78
CA ARG A 17 13.09 7.04 -16.02
C ARG A 17 12.63 5.87 -16.90
N GLU A 18 13.36 4.78 -16.92
CA GLU A 18 13.09 3.62 -17.79
C GLU A 18 11.79 2.90 -17.39
N ARG A 19 11.40 2.97 -16.11
CA ARG A 19 10.15 2.40 -15.60
C ARG A 19 8.92 3.25 -15.94
N TRP A 20 9.12 4.48 -16.36
CA TRP A 20 8.02 5.38 -16.70
C TRP A 20 7.44 5.04 -18.08
N PRO A 21 6.11 5.16 -18.24
CA PRO A 21 5.46 5.01 -19.54
C PRO A 21 6.04 5.99 -20.57
N GLU A 22 6.24 5.53 -21.80
CA GLU A 22 6.72 6.33 -22.93
C GLU A 22 6.11 7.74 -23.04
N PRO A 23 4.77 7.93 -22.97
CA PRO A 23 4.17 9.26 -23.10
C PRO A 23 4.51 10.21 -21.94
N ASP A 24 4.89 9.68 -20.78
CA ASP A 24 5.15 10.45 -19.57
C ASP A 24 6.64 10.73 -19.35
N ARG A 25 7.53 10.16 -20.18
CA ARG A 25 8.99 10.41 -20.08
C ARG A 25 9.37 11.86 -20.36
N GLU A 26 8.62 12.57 -21.20
CA GLU A 26 8.82 14.01 -21.40
C GLU A 26 8.57 14.82 -20.12
N LEU A 27 7.63 14.36 -19.28
CA LEU A 27 7.38 14.99 -17.97
C LEU A 27 8.56 14.74 -17.03
N TYR A 28 9.12 13.53 -17.07
CA TYR A 28 10.34 13.21 -16.33
C TYR A 28 11.48 14.14 -16.73
N ASP A 29 11.78 14.23 -18.03
CA ASP A 29 12.88 15.05 -18.54
C ASP A 29 12.73 16.53 -18.17
N ARG A 30 11.49 17.01 -18.01
CA ARG A 30 11.20 18.40 -17.62
C ARG A 30 11.47 18.69 -16.15
N PHE A 31 11.09 17.79 -15.25
CA PHE A 31 11.10 18.05 -13.80
C PHE A 31 12.25 17.37 -13.06
N ALA A 32 12.86 16.31 -13.60
CA ALA A 32 13.91 15.55 -12.91
C ALA A 32 15.15 16.39 -12.53
N ALA A 33 15.42 17.49 -13.25
CA ALA A 33 16.51 18.41 -12.95
C ALA A 33 16.09 19.61 -12.09
N SER A 34 14.80 19.78 -11.77
CA SER A 34 14.34 20.86 -10.91
C SER A 34 14.58 20.52 -9.43
N PRO A 35 14.79 21.51 -8.55
CA PRO A 35 14.98 21.26 -7.12
C PRO A 35 13.83 20.47 -6.49
N GLU A 36 12.59 20.78 -6.89
CA GLU A 36 11.38 20.12 -6.41
C GLU A 36 11.28 18.68 -6.95
N GLY A 37 11.58 18.47 -8.23
CA GLY A 37 11.57 17.14 -8.83
C GLY A 37 12.68 16.23 -8.28
N LEU A 38 13.85 16.78 -7.95
CA LEU A 38 14.92 16.04 -7.27
C LEU A 38 14.47 15.55 -5.89
N GLY A 39 13.74 16.36 -5.12
CA GLY A 39 13.17 15.94 -3.84
C GLY A 39 12.20 14.76 -4.00
N ILE A 40 11.27 14.88 -4.94
CA ILE A 40 10.30 13.83 -5.27
C ILE A 40 11.00 12.54 -5.70
N LEU A 41 12.00 12.63 -6.58
CA LEU A 41 12.74 11.45 -7.06
C LEU A 41 13.59 10.82 -5.95
N ALA A 42 14.15 11.61 -5.04
CA ALA A 42 14.90 11.08 -3.89
C ALA A 42 14.00 10.30 -2.93
N ASP A 43 12.75 10.74 -2.73
CA ASP A 43 11.78 10.00 -1.94
C ASP A 43 11.33 8.71 -2.65
N ALA A 44 11.09 8.76 -3.96
CA ALA A 44 10.79 7.58 -4.76
C ALA A 44 11.97 6.57 -4.75
N GLU A 45 13.21 7.05 -4.85
CA GLU A 45 14.42 6.21 -4.81
C GLU A 45 14.57 5.51 -3.46
N ARG A 46 14.24 6.19 -2.35
CA ARG A 46 14.23 5.58 -1.01
C ARG A 46 13.24 4.42 -0.93
N ILE A 47 12.04 4.60 -1.49
CA ILE A 47 11.01 3.55 -1.53
C ILE A 47 11.49 2.39 -2.40
N ASP A 48 12.05 2.68 -3.58
CA ASP A 48 12.60 1.68 -4.48
C ASP A 48 13.68 0.83 -3.78
N ALA A 49 14.64 1.47 -3.12
CA ALA A 49 15.70 0.78 -2.39
C ALA A 49 15.16 -0.09 -1.25
N PHE A 50 14.12 0.38 -0.56
CA PHE A 50 13.44 -0.41 0.47
C PHE A 50 12.77 -1.66 -0.11
N LEU A 51 12.08 -1.52 -1.25
CA LEU A 51 11.41 -2.63 -1.93
C LEU A 51 12.41 -3.63 -2.53
N ASP A 52 13.51 -3.16 -3.10
CA ASP A 52 14.56 -4.02 -3.64
C ASP A 52 15.26 -4.85 -2.56
N GLY A 53 15.39 -4.29 -1.35
CA GLY A 53 15.93 -5.00 -0.19
C GLY A 53 14.94 -5.96 0.47
N TRP A 54 13.66 -5.92 0.10
CA TRP A 54 12.62 -6.73 0.72
C TRP A 54 12.71 -8.19 0.30
N GLN A 55 13.11 -9.07 1.22
CA GLN A 55 12.99 -10.52 1.02
C GLN A 55 11.69 -11.04 1.61
N ALA A 56 10.81 -11.56 0.75
CA ALA A 56 9.66 -12.33 1.21
C ALA A 56 10.14 -13.53 2.06
N ARG A 57 9.44 -13.80 3.16
CA ARG A 57 9.89 -14.85 4.09
C ARG A 57 9.79 -16.20 3.39
N ALA A 58 10.79 -17.06 3.52
CA ALA A 58 10.88 -18.32 2.77
C ALA A 58 9.67 -19.29 2.92
N ASP A 59 8.86 -19.16 3.98
CA ASP A 59 7.58 -19.89 4.15
C ASP A 59 6.50 -19.45 3.14
N ASP A 60 6.59 -18.24 2.59
CA ASP A 60 5.57 -17.69 1.69
C ASP A 60 5.50 -18.45 0.37
N ALA A 61 6.59 -19.04 -0.10
CA ALA A 61 6.58 -19.88 -1.31
C ALA A 61 5.78 -21.18 -1.10
N GLY A 62 5.97 -21.85 0.06
CA GLY A 62 5.20 -23.04 0.42
C GLY A 62 3.72 -22.71 0.71
N ARG A 63 3.45 -21.51 1.22
CA ARG A 63 2.09 -20.97 1.39
C ARG A 63 1.42 -20.68 0.04
N ALA A 64 2.12 -20.02 -0.87
CA ALA A 64 1.63 -19.72 -2.22
C ALA A 64 1.32 -21.00 -3.00
N ALA A 65 2.21 -21.99 -2.95
CA ALA A 65 1.98 -23.30 -3.56
C ALA A 65 0.72 -23.98 -3.02
N ARG A 66 0.47 -23.90 -1.71
CA ARG A 66 -0.76 -24.44 -1.09
C ARG A 66 -2.02 -23.70 -1.52
N ILE A 67 -1.95 -22.37 -1.64
CA ILE A 67 -3.08 -21.56 -2.15
C ILE A 67 -3.39 -21.94 -3.60
N VAL A 68 -2.37 -22.01 -4.46
CA VAL A 68 -2.53 -22.42 -5.86
C VAL A 68 -3.07 -23.85 -5.97
N ALA A 69 -2.56 -24.78 -5.15
CA ALA A 69 -3.06 -26.15 -5.11
C ALA A 69 -4.52 -26.22 -4.64
N ALA A 70 -4.93 -25.41 -3.67
CA ALA A 70 -6.31 -25.37 -3.18
C ALA A 70 -7.29 -24.79 -4.22
N VAL A 71 -6.88 -23.76 -4.98
CA VAL A 71 -7.68 -23.19 -6.06
C VAL A 71 -7.85 -24.19 -7.22
N ASN A 72 -6.80 -24.96 -7.52
CA ASN A 72 -6.81 -25.94 -8.61
C ASN A 72 -7.34 -27.32 -8.20
N ALA A 73 -7.66 -27.53 -6.92
CA ALA A 73 -8.18 -28.81 -6.46
C ALA A 73 -9.58 -29.04 -7.05
N PRO A 74 -9.82 -30.17 -7.74
CA PRO A 74 -11.14 -30.49 -8.25
C PRO A 74 -12.13 -30.60 -7.08
N ALA A 75 -13.32 -30.02 -7.25
CA ALA A 75 -14.39 -29.99 -6.24
C ALA A 75 -15.00 -31.37 -5.93
N ASP A 76 -14.41 -32.44 -6.44
CA ASP A 76 -15.01 -33.77 -6.51
C ASP A 76 -15.04 -34.51 -5.17
N GLY A 77 -14.29 -34.06 -4.16
CA GLY A 77 -14.32 -34.64 -2.81
C GLY A 77 -15.49 -34.18 -1.94
N ALA A 78 -16.19 -33.09 -2.27
CA ALA A 78 -17.25 -32.53 -1.42
C ALA A 78 -18.61 -33.22 -1.59
N ARG A 79 -18.80 -33.98 -2.70
CA ARG A 79 -20.06 -34.70 -2.95
C ARG A 79 -20.08 -36.12 -2.38
N ASP A 80 -18.92 -36.75 -2.18
CA ASP A 80 -18.87 -38.11 -1.63
C ASP A 80 -18.89 -38.15 -0.08
N ALA A 81 -18.55 -37.05 0.58
CA ALA A 81 -18.71 -36.92 2.04
C ALA A 81 -20.18 -36.78 2.50
N ALA A 82 -21.13 -36.64 1.58
CA ALA A 82 -22.56 -36.52 1.88
C ALA A 82 -23.28 -37.87 2.06
N ARG A 83 -22.59 -39.00 1.94
CA ARG A 83 -23.18 -40.34 2.13
C ARG A 83 -22.47 -41.17 3.20
N ALA A 84 -22.44 -40.65 4.42
CA ALA A 84 -22.30 -41.46 5.62
C ALA A 84 -23.52 -41.22 6.54
N PRO A 85 -24.13 -42.27 7.11
CA PRO A 85 -25.41 -42.19 7.81
C PRO A 85 -25.28 -41.45 9.14
N ALA A 86 -26.34 -40.70 9.44
CA ALA A 86 -26.53 -39.88 10.62
C ALA A 86 -26.17 -40.62 11.92
N SER A 87 -25.19 -40.08 12.64
CA SER A 87 -25.16 -40.17 14.10
C SER A 87 -25.11 -38.75 14.65
N LEU A 88 -26.14 -38.44 15.44
CA LEU A 88 -26.35 -37.16 16.09
C LEU A 88 -25.21 -36.88 17.06
N THR A 89 -24.65 -35.67 17.00
CA THR A 89 -24.32 -34.78 18.13
C THR A 89 -23.37 -33.69 17.61
N GLY A 90 -23.79 -32.42 17.64
CA GLY A 90 -22.85 -31.31 17.43
C GLY A 90 -23.40 -30.08 16.72
N SER A 91 -24.00 -29.18 17.52
CA SER A 91 -24.01 -27.72 17.41
C SER A 91 -24.37 -27.04 16.05
N PRO A 92 -25.46 -26.24 15.98
CA PRO A 92 -25.90 -25.56 14.75
C PRO A 92 -25.07 -24.31 14.36
N SER A 93 -23.94 -24.01 15.01
CA SER A 93 -23.25 -22.72 14.83
C SER A 93 -22.27 -22.61 13.65
N ARG A 94 -21.96 -23.70 12.93
CA ARG A 94 -20.88 -23.67 11.91
C ARG A 94 -21.29 -23.17 10.52
N ARG A 95 -22.59 -22.96 10.24
CA ARG A 95 -23.04 -22.51 8.90
C ARG A 95 -23.02 -20.99 8.71
N ILE A 96 -23.00 -20.20 9.79
CA ILE A 96 -23.03 -18.73 9.71
C ILE A 96 -21.60 -18.14 9.68
N ALA A 97 -20.61 -18.87 10.20
CA ALA A 97 -19.23 -18.38 10.29
C ALA A 97 -18.47 -18.36 8.94
N ALA A 98 -18.96 -19.03 7.90
CA ALA A 98 -18.29 -19.10 6.60
C ALA A 98 -18.58 -17.92 5.66
N TRP A 99 -19.53 -17.03 6.00
CA TRP A 99 -19.94 -15.91 5.15
C TRP A 99 -19.34 -14.56 5.56
N LEU A 100 -18.68 -14.46 6.71
CA LEU A 100 -18.12 -13.19 7.20
C LEU A 100 -16.62 -13.00 6.91
N SER A 101 -15.93 -14.02 6.38
CA SER A 101 -14.48 -13.95 6.16
C SER A 101 -14.05 -13.34 4.82
N THR A 102 -14.94 -13.29 3.80
CA THR A 102 -14.58 -12.78 2.47
C THR A 102 -14.70 -11.26 2.33
N GLY A 103 -15.45 -10.60 3.22
CA GLY A 103 -15.64 -9.14 3.17
C GLY A 103 -14.56 -8.33 3.90
N PHE A 104 -13.92 -8.91 4.92
CA PHE A 104 -13.10 -8.12 5.85
C PHE A 104 -11.68 -7.83 5.34
N VAL A 105 -11.12 -8.68 4.47
CA VAL A 105 -9.78 -8.44 3.88
C VAL A 105 -9.81 -7.28 2.88
N ALA A 106 -10.93 -7.09 2.17
CA ALA A 106 -11.10 -5.97 1.25
C ALA A 106 -11.21 -4.61 1.99
N SER A 107 -11.82 -4.59 3.18
CA SER A 107 -11.94 -3.36 3.97
C SER A 107 -10.62 -2.92 4.62
N ALA A 108 -9.74 -3.85 5.01
CA ALA A 108 -8.43 -3.52 5.58
C ALA A 108 -7.53 -2.81 4.55
N LEU A 109 -7.56 -3.24 3.29
CA LEU A 109 -6.77 -2.62 2.22
C LEU A 109 -7.31 -1.23 1.86
N CYS A 110 -8.64 -1.07 1.82
CA CYS A 110 -9.28 0.21 1.52
C CYS A 110 -9.11 1.23 2.67
N GLY A 111 -9.23 0.78 3.93
CA GLY A 111 -8.97 1.60 5.11
C GLY A 111 -7.49 1.99 5.26
N PHE A 112 -6.56 1.12 4.84
CA PHE A 112 -5.13 1.44 4.81
C PHE A 112 -4.81 2.49 3.75
N LEU A 113 -5.37 2.39 2.54
CA LEU A 113 -5.19 3.39 1.48
C LEU A 113 -5.76 4.76 1.87
N LEU A 114 -6.98 4.81 2.44
CA LEU A 114 -7.56 6.07 2.93
C LEU A 114 -6.81 6.65 4.14
N GLY A 115 -6.36 5.79 5.08
CA GLY A 115 -5.56 6.21 6.23
C GLY A 115 -4.19 6.73 5.86
N PHE A 116 -3.52 6.14 4.87
CA PHE A 116 -2.21 6.57 4.38
C PHE A 116 -2.29 7.95 3.72
N THR A 117 -3.35 8.24 2.95
CA THR A 117 -3.55 9.56 2.35
C THR A 117 -3.91 10.65 3.36
N GLN A 118 -4.53 10.31 4.49
CA GLN A 118 -4.91 11.29 5.51
C GLN A 118 -3.78 11.59 6.50
N ALA A 119 -2.90 10.62 6.75
CA ALA A 119 -1.71 10.81 7.58
C ALA A 119 -0.68 11.75 6.93
N SER A 120 -0.55 11.74 5.60
CA SER A 120 0.31 12.67 4.86
C SER A 120 -0.29 14.07 4.71
N ALA A 121 -1.62 14.20 4.66
CA ALA A 121 -2.27 15.51 4.61
C ALA A 121 -2.18 16.28 5.94
N ASN A 122 -2.16 15.57 7.08
CA ASN A 122 -2.09 16.21 8.40
C ASN A 122 -0.67 16.61 8.84
N SER A 123 0.38 15.98 8.30
CA SER A 123 1.77 16.34 8.64
C SER A 123 2.21 17.69 8.05
N ASP A 124 1.60 18.10 6.95
CA ASP A 124 1.97 19.35 6.27
C ASP A 124 1.28 20.58 6.89
N ASP A 125 0.11 20.41 7.50
CA ASP A 125 -0.65 21.52 8.10
C ASP A 125 -0.13 21.91 9.50
N GLU A 126 0.33 20.96 10.32
CA GLU A 126 0.99 21.27 11.60
C GLU A 126 2.36 21.94 11.40
N THR A 127 3.10 21.54 10.37
CA THR A 127 4.42 22.14 10.07
C THR A 127 4.27 23.56 9.51
N TYR A 128 3.21 23.82 8.71
CA TYR A 128 2.90 25.17 8.23
C TYR A 128 2.40 26.10 9.34
N MET A 129 1.62 25.59 10.30
CA MET A 129 1.14 26.39 11.44
C MET A 129 2.24 26.66 12.48
N ASP A 130 3.21 25.76 12.67
CA ASP A 130 4.37 26.00 13.55
C ASP A 130 5.36 27.02 12.93
N LEU A 131 5.52 27.02 11.60
CA LEU A 131 6.26 28.07 10.88
C LEU A 131 5.52 29.42 10.82
N LEU A 132 4.18 29.43 10.82
CA LEU A 132 3.37 30.65 10.80
C LEU A 132 3.13 31.26 12.19
N LEU A 133 3.15 30.47 13.28
CA LEU A 133 2.94 30.96 14.65
C LEU A 133 4.20 30.97 15.54
N GLY A 134 5.30 30.32 15.16
CA GLY A 134 6.47 30.09 16.01
C GLY A 134 7.70 30.96 15.73
N SER A 135 7.57 32.24 15.38
CA SER A 135 8.72 33.15 15.29
C SER A 135 8.40 34.59 15.71
N ASN A 136 7.94 34.74 16.95
CA ASN A 136 7.72 36.06 17.57
C ASN A 136 8.20 36.18 19.01
N THR A 137 9.13 35.32 19.45
CA THR A 137 9.79 35.53 20.74
C THR A 137 11.30 35.42 20.58
N VAL A 138 11.99 36.42 21.12
CA VAL A 138 13.44 36.54 21.31
C VAL A 138 14.23 37.22 20.17
N MET A 139 14.15 38.56 20.12
CA MET A 139 15.32 39.47 20.24
C MET A 139 14.88 40.94 20.13
N GLU A 140 13.97 41.37 21.01
CA GLU A 140 14.16 42.65 21.69
C GLU A 140 14.96 42.34 22.96
N GLU A 141 15.78 43.29 23.42
CA GLU A 141 16.71 43.17 24.54
C GLU A 141 18.09 42.59 24.18
N PHE A 142 18.96 43.43 23.61
CA PHE A 142 20.30 43.68 24.17
C PHE A 142 20.78 45.04 23.65
N LEU A 143 20.50 46.06 24.47
CA LEU A 143 21.23 47.33 24.54
C LEU A 143 22.48 47.12 25.39
#